data_AF-A0ABD2KAJ4-F1
#
_entry.id   AF-A0ABD2KAJ4-F1
#
_cell.length_a   1.000
_cell.length_b   1.000
_cell.length_c   1.000
_cell.angle_alpha   90.00
_cell.angle_beta   90.00
_cell.angle_gamma   90.00
#
_symmetry.space_group_name_H-M   'P 1'
#
loop_
_entity.id
_entity.type
_entity.pdbx_description
1 polymer ?
#
loop_
_entity_poly.entity_id
_entity_poly.type
_entity_poly.pdbx_seq_one_letter_code
_entity_poly.pdbx_strand_id
1 'polypeptide(L)' 'MPRANDLAFAVMACDSLFLSAQTSTFAWWIGYLMPDDATILYNSDFLPGLHTREHFLPEWIPIKLSMAQ' A
#
# COMPACT_ATOMS: atom_id res chain seq x y z
N MET A 1 3.04 14.65 -12.06
CA MET A 1 3.19 15.32 -10.75
C MET A 1 4.52 14.89 -10.14
N PRO A 2 5.25 15.74 -9.42
CA PRO A 2 6.40 15.31 -8.63
C PRO A 2 5.96 14.26 -7.59
N ARG A 3 6.79 13.26 -7.30
CA ARG A 3 6.47 12.20 -6.32
C ARG A 3 6.09 12.73 -4.94
N ALA A 4 6.65 13.89 -4.57
CA ALA A 4 6.32 14.59 -3.34
C ALA A 4 4.86 15.09 -3.31
N ASN A 5 4.30 15.49 -4.45
CA ASN A 5 2.91 15.92 -4.53
C ASN A 5 1.95 14.74 -4.39
N ASP A 6 2.28 13.58 -4.97
CA ASP A 6 1.47 12.37 -4.83
C ASP A 6 1.43 11.90 -3.37
N LEU A 7 2.58 11.93 -2.68
CA LEU A 7 2.67 11.64 -1.25
C LEU A 7 1.84 12.65 -0.43
N ALA A 8 2.01 13.95 -0.66
CA ALA A 8 1.30 14.98 0.08
C ALA A 8 -0.21 14.89 -0.14
N PHE A 9 -0.65 14.61 -1.36
CA PHE A 9 -2.07 14.41 -1.67
C PHE A 9 -2.62 13.19 -0.94
N ALA A 10 -1.93 12.04 -0.99
CA ALA A 10 -2.38 10.83 -0.31
C ALA A 10 -2.50 11.04 1.20
N VAL A 11 -1.49 11.64 1.84
CA VAL A 11 -1.48 11.84 3.31
C VAL A 11 -2.50 12.89 3.77
N MET A 12 -2.76 13.93 2.97
CA MET A 12 -3.62 15.05 3.39
C MET A 12 -5.08 14.95 2.92
N ALA A 13 -5.37 14.18 1.88
CA ALA A 13 -6.68 14.21 1.22
C ALA A 13 -7.33 12.83 1.01
N CYS A 14 -6.63 11.73 1.29
CA CYS A 14 -7.20 10.39 1.16
C CYS A 14 -7.48 9.79 2.54
N ASP A 15 -8.59 9.06 2.63
CA ASP A 15 -8.94 8.21 3.79
C ASP A 15 -8.56 6.74 3.56
N SER A 16 -8.19 6.39 2.33
CA SER A 16 -7.82 5.04 1.94
C SER A 16 -6.75 5.02 0.86
N LEU A 17 -5.92 3.98 0.89
CA LEU A 17 -4.87 3.74 -0.09
C LEU A 17 -4.87 2.27 -0.50
N PHE A 18 -4.79 2.04 -1.80
CA PHE A 18 -4.67 0.70 -2.36
C PHE A 18 -3.32 0.50 -3.05
N LEU A 19 -2.50 -0.41 -2.50
CA LEU A 19 -1.20 -0.79 -3.02
C LEU A 19 -1.37 -1.99 -3.97
N SER A 20 -1.65 -1.70 -5.24
CA SER A 20 -1.78 -2.74 -6.28
C SER A 20 -0.45 -3.44 -6.61
N ALA A 21 0.65 -2.68 -6.53
CA ALA A 21 2.00 -3.19 -6.75
C ALA A 21 2.64 -3.66 -5.44
N GLN A 22 2.67 -4.98 -5.24
CA GLN A 22 3.13 -5.64 -4.00
C GLN A 22 4.60 -5.41 -3.62
N THR A 23 5.43 -4.92 -4.55
CA THR A 23 6.86 -4.66 -4.34
C THR A 23 7.21 -3.16 -4.36
N SER A 24 6.20 -2.28 -4.40
CA SER A 24 6.44 -0.84 -4.47
C SER A 24 6.80 -0.27 -3.09
N THR A 25 8.09 -0.04 -2.86
CA THR A 25 8.57 0.65 -1.65
C THR A 25 8.05 2.09 -1.57
N PHE A 26 7.82 2.74 -2.71
CA PHE A 26 7.21 4.07 -2.73
C PHE A 26 5.79 4.05 -2.18
N ALA A 27 4.95 3.13 -2.65
CA ALA A 27 3.57 3.00 -2.16
C ALA A 27 3.53 2.54 -0.70
N TRP A 28 4.46 1.68 -0.29
CA TRP A 28 4.65 1.29 1.10
C TRP A 28 4.90 2.51 2.00
N TRP A 29 5.83 3.41 1.62
CA TRP A 29 6.09 4.61 2.40
C TRP A 29 4.92 5.59 2.44
N ILE A 30 4.13 5.68 1.36
CA ILE A 30 2.89 6.47 1.40
C ILE A 30 1.93 5.89 2.44
N GLY A 31 1.67 4.58 2.38
CA GLY A 31 0.79 3.91 3.35
C GLY A 31 1.26 4.05 4.79
N TYR A 32 2.58 3.99 5.01
CA TYR A 32 3.18 4.15 6.34
C TYR A 32 3.01 5.57 6.92
N LEU A 33 2.96 6.59 6.05
CA LEU A 33 2.82 7.99 6.44
C LEU A 33 1.37 8.47 6.48
N MET A 34 0.42 7.62 6.11
CA MET A 34 -1.01 7.95 6.21
C MET A 34 -1.47 8.05 7.67
N PRO A 35 -2.55 8.78 7.95
CA PRO A 35 -3.17 8.82 9.28
C PRO A 35 -3.53 7.43 9.81
N ASP A 36 -3.52 7.26 11.14
CA ASP A 36 -3.78 5.97 11.80
C ASP A 36 -5.19 5.41 11.52
N ASP A 37 -6.16 6.26 11.17
CA ASP A 37 -7.53 5.90 10.81
C ASP A 37 -7.72 5.58 9.33
N ALA A 38 -6.67 5.75 8.51
CA ALA A 38 -6.74 5.47 7.09
C ALA A 38 -6.80 3.96 6.78
N THR A 39 -7.61 3.60 5.79
CA THR A 39 -7.73 2.21 5.34
C THR A 39 -6.68 1.88 4.30
N ILE A 40 -5.67 1.10 4.67
CA ILE A 40 -4.61 0.68 3.76
C ILE A 40 -4.84 -0.76 3.31
N LEU A 41 -5.02 -0.96 2.00
CA LEU A 41 -5.19 -2.26 1.38
C LEU A 41 -3.99 -2.57 0.49
N TYR A 42 -3.47 -3.79 0.51
CA TYR A 42 -2.32 -4.15 -0.32
C TYR A 42 -2.48 -5.49 -1.01
N ASN A 43 -1.93 -5.60 -2.22
CA ASN A 43 -1.87 -6.86 -2.94
C ASN A 43 -0.92 -7.84 -2.21
N SER A 44 -1.48 -8.92 -1.67
CA SER A 44 -0.75 -9.94 -0.91
C SER A 44 -0.23 -11.09 -1.79
N ASP A 45 -0.30 -10.99 -3.11
CA ASP A 45 0.18 -12.02 -4.05
C ASP A 45 1.70 -11.97 -4.26
N PHE A 46 2.45 -11.99 -3.16
CA PHE A 46 3.89 -11.73 -3.16
C PHE A 46 4.68 -12.65 -4.10
N LEU A 47 5.64 -12.05 -4.82
CA LEU A 47 6.65 -12.84 -5.52
C LEU A 47 7.52 -13.57 -4.49
N PRO A 48 7.80 -14.87 -4.67
CA PRO A 48 8.66 -15.63 -3.76
C PRO A 48 10.00 -14.93 -3.52
N GLY A 49 10.33 -14.69 -2.26
CA GLY A 49 11.64 -14.17 -1.84
C GLY A 49 11.82 -12.64 -1.84
N LEU A 50 10.83 -11.84 -2.26
CA LEU A 50 10.94 -10.38 -2.18
C LEU A 50 10.32 -9.79 -0.91
N HIS A 51 9.05 -10.11 -0.64
CA HIS A 51 8.35 -9.60 0.53
C HIS A 51 7.51 -10.69 1.20
N THR A 52 7.39 -10.59 2.52
CA THR A 52 6.53 -11.43 3.34
C THR A 52 5.51 -10.54 4.06
N ARG A 53 4.47 -11.16 4.64
CA ARG A 53 3.46 -10.47 5.45
C ARG A 53 4.07 -9.60 6.56
N GLU A 54 5.21 -10.02 7.11
CA GLU A 54 5.90 -9.37 8.22
C GLU A 54 6.47 -7.99 7.86
N HIS A 55 6.67 -7.72 6.57
CA HIS A 55 7.10 -6.39 6.10
C HIS A 55 5.97 -5.35 6.06
N PHE A 56 4.73 -5.74 6.37
CA PHE A 56 3.56 -4.86 6.35
C PHE A 56 2.99 -4.71 7.76
N LEU A 57 2.39 -3.56 8.03
CA LEU A 57 1.80 -3.30 9.34
C LEU A 57 0.62 -4.25 9.64
N PRO A 58 0.40 -4.67 10.91
CA PRO A 58 -0.64 -5.62 11.28
C PRO A 58 -2.07 -5.21 10.88
N GLU A 59 -2.37 -3.92 10.95
CA GLU A 59 -3.66 -3.31 10.67
C GLU A 59 -3.96 -3.14 9.18
N TRP A 60 -2.95 -3.26 8.32
CA TRP A 60 -3.15 -3.20 6.87
C TRP A 60 -3.85 -4.45 6.34
N ILE A 61 -4.75 -4.24 5.39
CA ILE A 61 -5.67 -5.27 4.90
C ILE A 61 -5.07 -5.95 3.66
N PRO A 62 -4.72 -7.25 3.72
CA PRO A 62 -4.29 -8.00 2.54
C PRO A 62 -5.46 -8.26 1.59
N ILE A 63 -5.23 -8.07 0.29
CA ILE A 63 -6.14 -8.48 -0.78
C ILE A 63 -5.37 -9.38 -1.75
N LYS A 64 -5.96 -10.51 -2.12
CA LYS A 64 -5.48 -11.32 -3.25
C LYS A 64 -6.18 -10.88 -4.53
N LEU A 65 -5.45 -10.28 -5.46
CA LEU A 65 -6.00 -9.90 -6.76
C LEU A 65 -6.08 -11.12 -7.65
N SER A 66 -7.29 -11.59 -7.95
CA SER A 66 -7.50 -12.53 -9.05
C SER A 66 -7.55 -11.73 -10.35
N MET A 67 -6.72 -12.08 -11.33
CA MET A 67 -7.04 -11.67 -12.70
C MET A 67 -8.34 -12.36 -13.08
N ALA A 68 -9.35 -11.59 -13.50
CA ALA A 68 -10.54 -12.16 -14.12
C ALA A 68 -10.09 -12.96 -15.34
N GLN A 69 -10.41 -14.26 -15.33
CA GLN A 69 -10.05 -15.21 -16.36
C GLN A 69 -11.00 -15.15 -17.55
#